data_AF-A0A852LI87-F1
#
_entry.id   AF-A0A852LI87-F1
#
_cell.length_a   1.000
_cell.length_b   1.000
_cell.length_c   1.000
_cell.angle_alpha   90.00
_cell.angle_beta   90.00
_cell.angle_gamma   90.00
#
_symmetry.space_group_name_H-M   'P 1'
#
loop_
_entity.id
_entity.type
_entity.pdbx_description
1 polymer ?
#
loop_
_entity_poly.entity_id
_entity_poly.type
_entity_poly.pdbx_seq_one_letter_code
_entity_poly.pdbx_strand_id
1 'polypeptide(L)'
;SEAQYRAARRWGSRSARAAVERLRGGGVGLLLSSVKQDEELLHCARLLGVSVVEGLSEEEVALVREIAGLSPHSPSGDGSDGEIMETALVTFCRPLVLGSRRYAHVGLAGAGDFQPHCLVLCGPVDAVIEQHAAALQGALTMLQQLCKSLVL
;
A
#
# COMPACT_ATOMS: atom_id res chain seq x y z
N SER A 1 9.97 -13.36 -34.72
CA SER A 1 10.09 -12.32 -35.77
C SER A 1 9.86 -10.94 -35.16
N GLU A 2 10.49 -9.89 -35.70
CA GLU A 2 10.34 -8.49 -35.23
C GLU A 2 8.87 -8.02 -35.24
N ALA A 3 8.07 -8.49 -36.21
CA ALA A 3 6.64 -8.16 -36.29
C ALA A 3 5.84 -8.68 -35.09
N GLN A 4 6.16 -9.88 -34.59
CA GLN A 4 5.51 -10.49 -33.43
C GLN A 4 5.88 -9.74 -32.14
N TYR A 5 7.15 -9.35 -31.99
CA TYR A 5 7.60 -8.54 -30.86
C TYR A 5 6.87 -7.18 -30.80
N ARG A 6 6.75 -6.49 -31.94
CA ARG A 6 6.00 -5.23 -32.02
C ARG A 6 4.51 -5.41 -31.74
N ALA A 7 3.92 -6.53 -32.17
CA ALA A 7 2.53 -6.84 -31.87
C ALA A 7 2.31 -7.10 -30.37
N ALA A 8 3.20 -7.86 -29.73
CA ALA A 8 3.17 -8.13 -28.29
C ALA A 8 3.26 -6.84 -27.46
N ARG A 9 4.19 -5.93 -27.79
CA ARG A 9 4.30 -4.62 -27.10
C ARG A 9 3.05 -3.77 -27.24
N ARG A 10 2.47 -3.71 -28.44
CA ARG A 10 1.21 -2.97 -28.65
C ARG A 10 0.05 -3.58 -27.86
N TRP A 11 0.03 -4.91 -27.71
CA TRP A 11 -0.97 -5.57 -26.89
C TRP A 11 -0.75 -5.26 -25.41
N GLY A 12 0.48 -5.39 -24.89
CA GLY A 12 0.84 -5.04 -23.51
C GLY A 12 0.41 -3.62 -23.13
N SER A 13 0.78 -2.64 -23.95
CA SER A 13 0.41 -1.23 -23.72
C SER A 13 -1.11 -1.00 -23.72
N ARG A 14 -1.86 -1.65 -24.61
CA ARG A 14 -3.34 -1.54 -24.61
C ARG A 14 -3.95 -2.20 -23.37
N SER A 15 -3.45 -3.36 -22.98
CA SER A 15 -3.92 -4.07 -21.78
C SER A 15 -3.64 -3.27 -20.51
N ALA A 16 -2.44 -2.71 -20.38
CA ALA A 16 -2.05 -1.84 -19.26
C ALA A 16 -2.95 -0.60 -19.19
N ARG A 17 -3.20 0.06 -20.32
CA ARG A 17 -4.09 1.21 -20.39
C ARG A 17 -5.53 0.85 -19.98
N ALA A 18 -6.07 -0.24 -20.52
CA ALA A 18 -7.42 -0.68 -20.18
C ALA A 18 -7.56 -1.01 -18.68
N ALA A 19 -6.55 -1.62 -18.07
CA ALA A 19 -6.54 -1.90 -16.63
C ALA A 19 -6.59 -0.61 -15.80
N VAL A 20 -5.78 0.40 -16.15
CA VAL A 20 -5.77 1.69 -15.44
C VAL A 20 -7.08 2.47 -15.68
N GLU A 21 -7.65 2.41 -16.89
CA GLU A 21 -8.95 3.02 -17.19
C GLU A 21 -10.07 2.38 -16.35
N ARG A 22 -10.04 1.06 -16.14
CA ARG A 22 -10.96 0.37 -15.21
C ARG A 22 -10.79 0.85 -13.77
N LEU A 23 -9.56 0.91 -13.27
CA LEU A 23 -9.26 1.43 -11.92
C LEU A 23 -9.82 2.84 -11.73
N ARG A 24 -9.50 3.74 -12.65
CA ARG A 24 -9.99 5.12 -12.63
C ARG A 24 -11.52 5.19 -12.73
N GLY A 25 -12.13 4.37 -13.60
CA GLY A 25 -13.58 4.28 -13.76
C GLY A 25 -14.30 3.85 -12.47
N GLY A 26 -13.65 3.01 -11.66
CA GLY A 26 -14.10 2.63 -10.32
C GLY A 26 -13.75 3.65 -9.22
N GLY A 27 -13.27 4.85 -9.56
CA GLY A 27 -12.92 5.89 -8.59
C GLY A 27 -11.59 5.69 -7.87
N VAL A 28 -10.75 4.74 -8.32
CA VAL A 28 -9.44 4.48 -7.70
C VAL A 28 -8.44 5.56 -8.09
N GLY A 29 -7.96 6.33 -7.10
CA GLY A 29 -6.89 7.31 -7.26
C GLY A 29 -5.49 6.80 -6.83
N LEU A 30 -5.43 5.70 -6.07
CA LEU A 30 -4.19 5.11 -5.56
C LEU A 30 -4.26 3.58 -5.64
N LEU A 31 -3.24 2.98 -6.24
CA LEU A 31 -3.00 1.54 -6.25
C LEU A 31 -1.85 1.19 -5.31
N LEU A 32 -2.10 0.29 -4.37
CA LEU A 32 -1.07 -0.32 -3.50
C LEU A 32 -0.86 -1.76 -3.98
N SER A 33 0.37 -2.12 -4.30
CA SER A 33 0.71 -3.42 -4.92
C SER A 33 1.84 -4.12 -4.19
N SER A 34 1.69 -5.42 -3.89
CA SER A 34 2.79 -6.22 -3.36
C SER A 34 3.86 -6.53 -4.40
N VAL A 35 3.48 -6.56 -5.68
CA VAL A 35 4.42 -6.84 -6.78
C VAL A 35 4.86 -5.55 -7.48
N LYS A 36 6.06 -5.62 -8.05
CA LYS A 36 6.56 -4.58 -8.95
C LYS A 36 5.72 -4.53 -10.23
N GLN A 37 5.35 -3.34 -10.64
CA GLN A 37 4.55 -3.09 -11.84
C GLN A 37 5.44 -2.87 -13.07
N ASP A 38 4.89 -3.18 -14.23
CA ASP A 38 5.55 -2.92 -15.50
C ASP A 38 5.59 -1.41 -15.83
N GLU A 39 6.64 -0.96 -16.51
CA GLU A 39 6.83 0.44 -16.88
C GLU A 39 5.70 1.00 -17.75
N GLU A 40 5.10 0.18 -18.62
CA GLU A 40 3.96 0.60 -19.45
C GLU A 40 2.72 0.85 -18.58
N LEU A 41 2.51 0.07 -17.52
CA LEU A 41 1.43 0.28 -16.55
C LEU A 41 1.68 1.55 -15.72
N LEU A 42 2.90 1.71 -15.19
CA LEU A 42 3.28 2.91 -14.44
C LEU A 42 3.15 4.18 -15.30
N HIS A 43 3.49 4.10 -16.59
CA HIS A 43 3.30 5.20 -17.53
C HIS A 43 1.81 5.51 -17.75
N CYS A 44 0.97 4.50 -17.97
CA CYS A 44 -0.48 4.69 -18.13
C CYS A 44 -1.12 5.26 -16.86
N ALA A 45 -0.72 4.76 -15.68
CA ALA A 45 -1.19 5.25 -14.38
C ALA A 45 -0.93 6.76 -14.21
N ARG A 46 0.31 7.20 -14.52
CA ARG A 46 0.66 8.63 -14.50
C ARG A 46 -0.19 9.46 -15.46
N LEU A 47 -0.41 8.98 -16.69
CA LEU A 47 -1.23 9.70 -17.67
C LEU A 47 -2.71 9.82 -17.26
N LEU A 48 -3.21 8.82 -16.54
CA LEU A 48 -4.62 8.75 -16.13
C LEU A 48 -4.85 9.27 -14.70
N GLY A 49 -3.82 9.79 -14.04
CA GLY A 49 -3.93 10.37 -12.70
C GLY A 49 -4.09 9.35 -11.57
N VAL A 50 -3.69 8.11 -11.79
CA VAL A 50 -3.67 7.05 -10.76
C VAL A 50 -2.26 6.96 -10.18
N SER A 51 -2.14 7.14 -8.86
CA SER A 51 -0.87 6.95 -8.15
C SER A 51 -0.61 5.47 -7.89
N VAL A 52 0.65 5.05 -7.90
CA VAL A 52 1.03 3.65 -7.65
C VAL A 52 2.12 3.59 -6.60
N VAL A 53 1.94 2.74 -5.59
CA VAL A 53 2.97 2.31 -4.65
C VAL A 53 3.14 0.81 -4.83
N GLU A 54 4.35 0.37 -5.13
CA GLU A 54 4.68 -1.00 -5.46
C GLU A 54 5.71 -1.58 -4.49
N GLY A 55 5.73 -2.91 -4.39
CA GLY A 55 6.69 -3.65 -3.56
C GLY A 55 6.33 -3.72 -2.08
N LEU A 56 5.03 -3.66 -1.76
CA LEU A 56 4.57 -3.92 -0.40
C LEU A 56 4.81 -5.40 -0.03
N SER A 57 5.18 -5.68 1.22
CA SER A 57 5.18 -7.04 1.71
C SER A 57 3.74 -7.57 1.90
N GLU A 58 3.56 -8.88 1.99
CA GLU A 58 2.24 -9.45 2.27
C GLU A 58 1.71 -9.02 3.64
N GLU A 59 2.60 -8.81 4.62
CA GLU A 59 2.25 -8.27 5.94
C GLU A 59 1.76 -6.83 5.85
N GLU A 60 2.40 -5.99 5.02
CA GLU A 60 1.95 -4.61 4.78
C GLU A 60 0.60 -4.58 4.07
N VAL A 61 0.36 -5.45 3.09
CA VAL A 61 -0.95 -5.57 2.43
C VAL A 61 -2.02 -6.04 3.41
N ALA A 62 -1.73 -7.03 4.24
CA ALA A 62 -2.65 -7.52 5.27
C ALA A 62 -2.99 -6.40 6.27
N LEU A 63 -2.00 -5.65 6.75
CA LEU A 63 -2.19 -4.52 7.66
C LEU A 63 -3.05 -3.42 7.01
N VAL A 64 -2.79 -3.06 5.76
CA VAL A 64 -3.60 -2.07 5.03
C VAL A 64 -5.05 -2.53 4.93
N ARG A 65 -5.29 -3.81 4.61
CA ARG A 65 -6.65 -4.38 4.56
C ARG A 65 -7.34 -4.30 5.92
N GLU A 66 -6.64 -4.67 6.99
CA GLU A 66 -7.17 -4.61 8.35
C GLU A 66 -7.54 -3.18 8.76
N ILE A 67 -6.65 -2.20 8.53
CA ILE A 67 -6.91 -0.78 8.82
C ILE A 67 -8.12 -0.25 8.04
N ALA A 68 -8.21 -0.64 6.76
CA ALA A 68 -9.27 -0.20 5.87
C ALA A 68 -10.58 -1.02 6.02
N GLY A 69 -10.60 -2.06 6.84
CA GLY A 69 -11.76 -2.95 7.01
C GLY A 69 -12.10 -3.75 5.74
N LEU A 70 -11.11 -4.05 4.90
CA LEU A 70 -11.28 -4.81 3.66
C LEU A 70 -11.21 -6.32 3.93
N SER A 71 -12.01 -7.10 3.20
CA SER A 71 -11.99 -8.54 3.30
C SER A 71 -10.79 -9.15 2.55
N PRO A 72 -10.23 -10.28 3.03
CA PRO A 72 -9.19 -11.00 2.29
C PRO A 72 -9.74 -11.41 0.94
N HIS A 73 -9.07 -10.97 -0.13
CA HIS A 73 -9.48 -11.33 -1.49
C HIS A 73 -9.18 -12.81 -1.72
N SER A 74 -10.21 -13.66 -1.85
CA SER A 74 -10.01 -15.03 -2.31
C SER A 74 -9.93 -15.03 -3.84
N PRO A 75 -8.82 -15.47 -4.46
CA PRO A 75 -8.72 -15.56 -5.91
C PRO A 75 -9.56 -16.71 -6.52
N SER A 76 -10.47 -17.31 -5.75
CA SER A 76 -11.36 -18.37 -6.20
C SER A 76 -12.61 -17.79 -6.87
N GLY A 77 -12.50 -17.47 -8.16
CA GLY A 77 -13.65 -17.05 -8.95
C GLY A 77 -13.29 -16.81 -10.41
N ASP A 78 -13.53 -17.83 -11.22
CA ASP A 78 -13.47 -17.81 -12.68
C ASP A 78 -14.25 -16.60 -13.23
N GLY A 79 -13.55 -15.68 -13.87
CA GLY A 79 -14.14 -14.45 -14.36
C GLY A 79 -13.07 -13.51 -14.89
N SER A 80 -12.88 -13.53 -16.21
CA SER A 80 -12.07 -12.60 -16.99
C SER A 80 -12.56 -11.14 -16.93
N ASP A 81 -13.34 -10.80 -15.92
CA ASP A 81 -13.95 -9.49 -15.70
C ASP A 81 -14.06 -9.20 -14.19
N GLY A 82 -12.93 -9.27 -13.48
CA GLY A 82 -12.87 -8.97 -12.05
C GLY A 82 -13.25 -7.51 -11.77
N GLU A 83 -14.51 -7.28 -11.42
CA GLU A 83 -14.97 -6.01 -10.87
C GLU A 83 -14.09 -5.65 -9.66
N ILE A 84 -13.83 -4.35 -9.49
CA ILE A 84 -13.09 -3.87 -8.31
C ILE A 84 -14.02 -4.10 -7.12
N MET A 85 -13.84 -5.22 -6.43
CA MET A 85 -14.81 -5.68 -5.43
C MET A 85 -14.82 -4.78 -4.19
N GLU A 86 -13.66 -4.26 -3.79
CA GLU A 86 -13.53 -3.43 -2.60
C GLU A 86 -12.48 -2.33 -2.80
N THR A 87 -12.80 -1.12 -2.33
CA THR A 87 -11.87 0.03 -2.30
C THR A 87 -11.88 0.65 -0.92
N ALA A 88 -10.76 1.27 -0.55
CA ALA A 88 -10.61 1.98 0.72
C ALA A 88 -10.48 3.48 0.50
N LEU A 89 -10.98 4.27 1.45
CA LEU A 89 -10.78 5.71 1.44
C LEU A 89 -9.39 6.06 1.95
N VAL A 90 -8.60 6.69 1.08
CA VAL A 90 -7.28 7.25 1.39
C VAL A 90 -7.47 8.74 1.72
N THR A 91 -6.98 9.19 2.87
CA THR A 91 -7.03 10.61 3.27
C THR A 91 -5.89 11.40 2.64
N PHE A 92 -4.71 10.80 2.50
CA PHE A 92 -3.59 11.36 1.76
C PHE A 92 -2.61 10.28 1.31
N CYS A 93 -1.84 10.56 0.25
CA CYS A 93 -0.68 9.77 -0.12
C CYS A 93 0.40 10.71 -0.64
N ARG A 94 1.57 10.70 -0.01
CA ARG A 94 2.69 11.58 -0.40
C ARG A 94 4.03 10.85 -0.29
N PRO A 95 4.99 11.17 -1.17
CA PRO A 95 6.36 10.70 -1.00
C PRO A 95 6.98 11.33 0.26
N LEU A 96 7.72 10.53 1.02
CA LEU A 96 8.51 10.95 2.17
C LEU A 96 9.95 10.50 1.96
N VAL A 97 10.91 11.40 2.10
CA VAL A 97 12.34 11.08 1.95
C VAL A 97 13.00 11.18 3.32
N LEU A 98 13.62 10.09 3.77
CA LEU A 98 14.33 9.99 5.05
C LEU A 98 15.73 9.47 4.79
N GLY A 99 16.72 10.34 4.92
CA GLY A 99 18.10 10.05 4.50
C GLY A 99 18.16 9.72 3.01
N SER A 100 18.72 8.56 2.68
CA SER A 100 18.83 8.05 1.31
C SER A 100 17.64 7.22 0.83
N ARG A 101 16.62 7.01 1.69
CA ARG A 101 15.47 6.16 1.40
C ARG A 101 14.23 6.99 1.10
N ARG A 102 13.37 6.46 0.20
CA ARG A 102 12.07 7.03 -0.14
C ARG A 102 10.98 6.09 0.35
N TYR A 103 9.97 6.66 0.99
CA TYR A 103 8.82 6.00 1.54
C TYR A 103 7.54 6.61 0.96
N ALA A 104 6.45 5.85 0.95
CA ALA A 104 5.11 6.38 0.76
C ALA A 104 4.47 6.61 2.13
N HIS A 105 4.09 7.86 2.42
CA HIS A 105 3.30 8.16 3.59
C HIS A 105 1.83 8.19 3.18
N VAL A 106 1.11 7.15 3.61
CA VAL A 106 -0.31 6.93 3.26
C VAL A 106 -1.14 7.10 4.52
N GLY A 107 -2.13 7.99 4.44
CA GLY A 107 -3.19 8.10 5.43
C GLY A 107 -4.41 7.32 4.94
N LEU A 108 -4.87 6.37 5.74
CA LEU A 108 -6.09 5.62 5.49
C LEU A 108 -7.19 6.14 6.41
N ALA A 109 -8.41 6.26 5.91
CA ALA A 109 -9.56 6.43 6.79
C ALA A 109 -9.79 5.07 7.48
N GLY A 110 -9.47 4.98 8.77
CA GLY A 110 -9.65 3.75 9.52
C GLY A 110 -11.12 3.32 9.52
N ALA A 111 -11.37 2.04 9.30
CA ALA A 111 -12.68 1.44 9.45
C ALA A 111 -12.69 0.58 10.73
N GLY A 112 -13.46 0.98 11.73
CA GLY A 112 -13.63 0.25 12.99
C GLY A 112 -12.73 0.72 14.14
N ASP A 113 -12.58 -0.15 15.15
CA ASP A 113 -11.92 0.15 16.43
C ASP A 113 -10.38 0.07 16.35
N PHE A 114 -9.83 -0.53 15.29
CA PHE A 114 -8.40 -0.64 15.08
C PHE A 114 -7.86 0.60 14.36
N GLN A 115 -7.28 1.52 15.14
CA GLN A 115 -6.68 2.75 14.65
C GLN A 115 -5.18 2.78 14.97
N PRO A 116 -4.34 2.09 14.18
CA PRO A 116 -2.92 2.07 14.47
C PRO A 116 -2.27 3.43 14.20
N HIS A 117 -1.28 3.75 15.02
CA HIS A 117 -0.40 4.88 14.80
C HIS A 117 0.99 4.36 14.42
N CYS A 118 1.60 4.98 13.42
CA CYS A 118 2.95 4.63 12.99
C CYS A 118 3.94 5.67 13.50
N LEU A 119 5.05 5.22 14.09
CA LEU A 119 6.15 6.06 14.54
C LEU A 119 7.38 5.74 13.70
N VAL A 120 8.00 6.78 13.15
CA VAL A 120 9.23 6.65 12.38
C VAL A 120 10.42 7.06 13.24
N LEU A 121 11.34 6.14 13.46
CA LEU A 121 12.57 6.38 14.20
C LEU A 121 13.72 6.63 13.24
N CYS A 122 14.41 7.75 13.44
CA CYS A 122 15.61 8.11 12.69
C CYS A 122 16.77 8.28 13.65
N GLY A 123 17.94 7.78 13.28
CA GLY A 123 19.15 7.86 14.08
C GLY A 123 20.39 7.83 13.20
N PRO A 124 21.56 8.18 13.75
CA PRO A 124 22.80 8.26 12.98
C PRO A 124 23.33 6.89 12.55
N VAL A 125 23.00 5.83 13.30
CA VAL A 125 23.39 4.44 13.03
C VAL A 125 22.28 3.49 13.49
N ASP A 126 22.20 2.30 12.88
CA ASP A 126 21.15 1.32 13.13
C ASP A 126 21.07 0.91 14.61
N ALA A 127 22.21 0.70 15.27
CA ALA A 127 22.26 0.32 16.69
C ALA A 127 21.55 1.33 17.63
N VAL A 128 21.62 2.63 17.32
CA VAL A 128 20.92 3.66 18.11
C VAL A 128 19.42 3.61 17.84
N ILE A 129 19.01 3.35 16.60
CA ILE A 129 17.60 3.20 16.21
C ILE A 129 17.00 1.98 16.92
N GLU A 130 17.71 0.85 16.93
CA GLU A 130 17.28 -0.37 17.63
C GLU A 130 17.14 -0.14 19.14
N GLN A 131 18.10 0.56 19.75
CA GLN A 131 18.01 0.93 21.17
C GLN A 131 16.79 1.81 21.45
N HIS A 132 16.50 2.79 20.60
CA HIS A 132 15.31 3.63 20.72
C HIS A 132 14.02 2.83 20.52
N ALA A 133 13.98 1.93 19.54
CA ALA A 133 12.85 1.05 19.30
C ALA A 133 12.56 0.16 20.52
N ALA A 134 13.59 -0.46 21.10
CA ALA A 134 13.45 -1.29 22.30
C ALA A 134 12.98 -0.48 23.51
N ALA A 135 13.55 0.72 23.72
CA ALA A 135 13.14 1.59 24.82
C ALA A 135 11.68 2.05 24.69
N LEU A 136 11.25 2.43 23.49
CA LEU A 136 9.88 2.82 23.20
C LEU A 136 8.91 1.65 23.35
N GLN A 137 9.29 0.46 22.87
CA GLN A 137 8.48 -0.75 23.05
C GLN A 137 8.30 -1.06 24.55
N GLY A 138 9.36 -0.97 25.35
CA GLY A 138 9.29 -1.13 26.80
C GLY A 138 8.37 -0.11 27.46
N ALA A 139 8.53 1.17 27.11
CA ALA A 139 7.69 2.26 27.63
C ALA A 139 6.21 2.09 27.28
N LEU A 140 5.89 1.78 26.02
CA LEU A 140 4.52 1.54 25.57
C LEU A 140 3.92 0.30 26.24
N THR A 141 4.71 -0.76 26.41
CA THR A 141 4.26 -1.97 27.13
C THR A 141 3.92 -1.66 28.59
N MET A 142 4.78 -0.90 29.28
CA MET A 142 4.50 -0.46 30.65
C MET A 142 3.24 0.39 30.74
N LEU A 143 3.06 1.36 29.83
CA LEU A 143 1.86 2.18 29.75
C LEU A 143 0.60 1.32 29.53
N GLN A 144 0.66 0.35 28.61
CA GLN A 144 -0.45 -0.58 28.38
C GLN A 144 -0.82 -1.37 29.64
N GLN A 145 0.17 -1.84 30.42
CA GLN A 145 -0.12 -2.57 31.66
C GLN A 145 -0.75 -1.68 32.72
N LEU A 146 -0.25 -0.44 32.87
CA LEU A 146 -0.83 0.54 33.79
C LEU A 146 -2.28 0.88 33.41
N CYS A 147 -2.55 1.11 32.12
CA CYS A 147 -3.91 1.36 31.64
C CYS A 147 -4.83 0.16 31.92
N LYS A 148 -4.37 -1.08 31.70
CA LYS A 148 -5.15 -2.28 32.04
C LYS A 148 -5.47 -2.37 33.54
N SER A 149 -4.52 -2.00 34.41
CA SER A 149 -4.76 -2.01 35.87
C SER A 149 -5.70 -0.90 36.37
N LEU A 150 -5.93 0.15 35.57
CA LEU A 150 -6.81 1.26 35.92
C LEU A 150 -8.27 1.04 35.49
N VAL A 151 -8.55 0.02 34.67
CA VAL A 151 -9.91 -0.37 34.24
C VAL A 151 -10.45 -1.50 35.14
N LEU A 152 -10.40 -1.29 36.46
CA LEU A 152 -11.07 -2.12 37.48
C LEU A 152 -12.39 -1.48 37.90
#